data_AF-A0A167KCH8-F1
#
_entry.id   AF-A0A167KCH8-F1
#
_cell.length_a   1.000
_cell.length_b   1.000
_cell.length_c   1.000
_cell.angle_alpha   90.00
_cell.angle_beta   90.00
_cell.angle_gamma   90.00
#
_symmetry.space_group_name_H-M   'P 1'
#
loop_
_entity.id
_entity.type
_entity.pdbx_description
1 polymer ?
#
loop_
_entity_poly.entity_id
_entity_poly.type
_entity_poly.pdbx_seq_one_letter_code
_entity_poly.pdbx_strand_id
1 'polypeptide(L)'
;MCSDTDRSALLPPGSAVPDTDFFRTWSEELAQESVTGENWARWIGRCRWWNVTAGEVYRGPWTREEGLRKTKFPVVFFSMDADPVTPLSAAISMSSGFSSDSATLVINKGCVHSRSHAPPGAYLSCSLH
;
A
#
# COMPACT_ATOMS: atom_id res chain seq x y z
N MET A 1 -2.20 -2.19 10.89
CA MET A 1 -1.22 -2.46 9.82
C MET A 1 -0.01 -3.29 10.27
N CYS A 2 -0.06 -3.99 11.41
CA CYS A 2 1.02 -4.93 11.78
C CYS A 2 0.72 -6.38 11.38
N SER A 3 -0.20 -6.59 10.43
CA SER A 3 -0.48 -7.93 9.88
C SER A 3 0.64 -8.40 8.94
N ASP A 4 1.45 -7.47 8.43
CA ASP A 4 2.71 -7.76 7.77
C ASP A 4 3.88 -7.54 8.74
N THR A 5 4.27 -8.60 9.43
CA THR A 5 5.43 -8.63 10.32
C THR A 5 6.64 -9.30 9.67
N ASP A 6 6.71 -9.38 8.34
CA ASP A 6 7.85 -10.03 7.71
C ASP A 6 9.15 -9.31 8.10
N ARG A 7 9.99 -10.03 8.84
CA ARG A 7 11.27 -9.55 9.35
C ARG A 7 12.36 -9.56 8.29
N SER A 8 12.15 -10.22 7.16
CA SER A 8 13.10 -10.28 6.05
C SER A 8 13.50 -8.88 5.56
N ALA A 9 12.58 -7.92 5.60
CA ALA A 9 12.83 -6.54 5.23
C ALA A 9 13.73 -5.76 6.23
N LEU A 10 14.03 -6.33 7.39
CA LEU A 10 15.02 -5.81 8.33
C LEU A 10 16.39 -6.47 8.19
N LEU A 11 16.49 -7.52 7.36
CA LEU A 11 17.70 -8.33 7.22
C LEU A 11 18.57 -7.78 6.09
N PRO A 12 19.83 -7.42 6.37
CA PRO A 12 20.82 -7.24 5.33
C PRO A 12 20.94 -8.48 4.45
N PRO A 13 21.33 -8.35 3.16
CA PRO A 13 21.57 -9.48 2.29
C PRO A 13 22.53 -10.51 2.93
N GLY A 14 22.06 -11.75 3.08
CA GLY A 14 22.85 -12.85 3.68
C GLY A 14 22.92 -12.86 5.21
N SER A 15 22.25 -11.92 5.90
CA SER A 15 22.16 -11.90 7.37
C SER A 15 20.88 -12.57 7.87
N ALA A 16 20.98 -13.24 9.01
CA ALA A 16 19.83 -13.73 9.77
C ALA A 16 19.43 -12.79 10.93
N VAL A 17 20.19 -11.72 11.14
CA VAL A 17 20.01 -10.77 12.25
C VAL A 17 19.55 -9.41 11.70
N PRO A 18 18.45 -8.85 12.23
CA PRO A 18 18.02 -7.50 11.89
C PRO A 18 19.09 -6.46 12.19
N ASP A 19 19.23 -5.48 11.29
CA ASP A 19 20.18 -4.37 11.46
C ASP A 19 19.46 -3.03 11.31
N THR A 20 19.65 -2.17 12.31
CA THR A 20 19.07 -0.82 12.35
C THR A 20 19.68 0.10 11.31
N ASP A 21 20.98 -0.04 11.00
CA ASP A 21 21.66 0.80 10.01
C ASP A 21 21.28 0.44 8.59
N PHE A 22 21.18 -0.86 8.30
CA PHE A 22 20.58 -1.34 7.06
C PHE A 22 19.16 -0.81 6.87
N PHE A 23 18.30 -0.98 7.88
CA PHE A 23 16.93 -0.49 7.78
C PHE A 23 16.85 1.03 7.58
N ARG A 24 17.70 1.80 8.27
CA ARG A 24 17.78 3.25 8.10
C ARG A 24 18.13 3.61 6.66
N THR A 25 19.20 3.01 6.12
CA THR A 25 19.63 3.23 4.73
C THR A 25 18.53 2.88 3.73
N TRP A 26 17.90 1.72 3.87
CA TRP A 26 16.77 1.30 3.04
C TRP A 26 15.58 2.29 3.12
N SER A 27 15.29 2.80 4.32
CA SER A 27 14.22 3.80 4.48
C SER A 27 14.55 5.14 3.82
N GLU A 28 15.83 5.54 3.80
CA GLU A 28 16.31 6.74 3.12
C GLU A 28 16.27 6.58 1.60
N GLU A 29 16.55 5.39 1.07
CA GLU A 29 16.39 5.06 -0.35
C GLU A 29 14.92 5.21 -0.80
N LEU A 30 13.97 4.78 0.03
CA LEU A 30 12.54 4.98 -0.24
C LEU A 30 12.11 6.45 -0.28
N ALA A 31 12.88 7.36 0.34
CA ALA A 31 12.63 8.80 0.21
C ALA A 31 12.87 9.30 -1.23
N GLN A 32 13.76 8.64 -1.98
CA GLN A 32 14.05 8.98 -3.38
C GLN A 32 12.92 8.56 -4.31
N GLU A 33 12.23 7.46 -3.97
CA GLU A 33 11.12 6.93 -4.75
C GLU A 33 9.78 7.61 -4.43
N SER A 34 9.60 8.09 -3.20
CA SER A 34 8.35 8.69 -2.75
C SER A 34 8.56 9.68 -1.61
N VAL A 35 7.89 10.84 -1.70
CA VAL A 35 7.86 11.87 -0.64
C VAL A 35 7.34 11.36 0.71
N THR A 36 6.63 10.23 0.71
CA THR A 36 6.15 9.58 1.93
C THR A 36 6.85 8.26 2.24
N GLY A 37 7.74 7.78 1.36
CA GLY A 37 8.32 6.45 1.41
C GLY A 37 9.07 6.17 2.72
N GLU A 38 10.00 7.06 3.09
CA GLU A 38 10.74 6.94 4.35
C GLU A 38 9.82 6.99 5.59
N ASN A 39 8.88 7.95 5.61
CA ASN A 39 7.95 8.09 6.73
C ASN A 39 7.07 6.84 6.89
N TRP A 40 6.59 6.27 5.78
CA TRP A 40 5.83 5.02 5.77
C TRP A 40 6.68 3.83 6.20
N ALA A 41 7.90 3.72 5.68
CA ALA A 41 8.85 2.69 6.06
C ALA A 41 9.08 2.69 7.57
N ARG A 42 9.38 3.86 8.16
CA ARG A 42 9.58 4.01 9.62
C ARG A 42 8.29 3.70 10.40
N TRP A 43 7.13 4.12 9.89
CA TRP A 43 5.86 3.94 10.59
C TRP A 43 5.42 2.46 10.66
N ILE A 44 5.51 1.74 9.54
CA ILE A 44 5.21 0.30 9.45
C ILE A 44 6.34 -0.55 10.02
N GLY A 45 7.59 -0.14 9.83
CA GLY A 45 8.77 -0.85 10.32
C GLY A 45 8.66 -1.17 11.80
N ARG A 46 8.07 -0.27 12.62
CA ARG A 46 7.83 -0.50 14.06
C ARG A 46 7.22 -1.85 14.37
N CYS A 47 6.28 -2.31 13.54
CA CYS A 47 5.64 -3.63 13.68
C CYS A 47 6.63 -4.79 13.48
N ARG A 48 7.67 -4.64 12.65
CA ARG A 48 8.65 -5.69 12.31
C ARG A 48 9.67 -5.93 13.44
N TRP A 49 9.88 -4.95 14.32
CA TRP A 49 10.70 -5.16 15.53
C TRP A 49 9.93 -5.80 16.69
N TRP A 50 8.60 -5.89 16.63
CA TRP A 50 7.82 -6.53 17.67
C TRP A 50 8.16 -8.02 17.80
N ASN A 51 8.19 -8.52 19.03
CA ASN A 51 8.31 -9.95 19.32
C ASN A 51 6.93 -10.62 19.50
N VAL A 52 5.88 -10.01 18.95
CA VAL A 52 4.49 -10.45 19.09
C VAL A 52 3.96 -10.82 17.71
N THR A 53 3.33 -11.99 17.63
CA THR A 53 2.68 -12.45 16.40
C THR A 53 1.36 -11.71 16.19
N ALA A 54 1.09 -11.30 14.95
CA ALA A 54 -0.18 -10.70 14.60
C ALA A 54 -1.33 -11.70 14.86
N GLY A 55 -2.37 -11.27 15.58
CA GLY A 55 -3.56 -12.09 15.82
C GLY A 55 -4.38 -12.36 14.57
N GLU A 56 -4.23 -11.49 13.56
CA GLU A 56 -4.89 -11.61 12.26
C GLU A 56 -3.87 -11.36 11.15
N VAL A 57 -3.90 -12.22 10.14
CA VAL A 57 -3.05 -12.12 8.96
C VAL A 57 -3.95 -12.15 7.73
N TYR A 58 -4.18 -10.98 7.16
CA TYR A 58 -5.00 -10.82 5.96
C TYR A 58 -4.21 -11.29 4.73
N ARG A 59 -4.31 -12.58 4.39
CA ARG A 59 -3.68 -13.16 3.20
C ARG A 59 -4.60 -13.24 1.98
N GLY A 60 -5.88 -12.91 2.13
CA GLY A 60 -6.89 -13.17 1.11
C GLY A 60 -7.48 -14.57 1.27
N PRO A 61 -8.46 -14.94 0.44
CA PRO A 61 -8.37 -14.86 -1.02
C PRO A 61 -8.78 -13.52 -1.63
N TRP A 62 -7.86 -12.89 -2.35
CA TRP A 62 -8.09 -11.66 -3.13
C TRP A 62 -8.34 -11.94 -4.62
N THR A 63 -8.51 -13.21 -4.98
CA THR A 63 -8.74 -13.64 -6.36
C THR A 63 -10.23 -13.78 -6.62
N ARG A 64 -10.60 -13.66 -7.91
CA ARG A 64 -11.97 -13.84 -8.36
C ARG A 64 -12.43 -15.29 -8.18
N GLU A 65 -11.53 -16.26 -8.23
CA GLU A 65 -11.85 -17.67 -8.14
C GLU A 65 -12.11 -18.10 -6.69
N GLU A 66 -11.35 -17.56 -5.74
CA GLU A 66 -11.32 -18.04 -4.35
C GLU A 66 -12.07 -17.13 -3.38
N GLY A 67 -12.46 -15.91 -3.77
CA GLY A 67 -13.07 -14.95 -2.85
C GLY A 67 -14.22 -14.12 -3.43
N LEU A 68 -13.88 -13.01 -4.09
CA LEU A 68 -14.76 -11.84 -4.16
C LEU A 68 -15.63 -11.80 -5.45
N ARG A 69 -16.23 -12.92 -5.85
CA ARG A 69 -16.98 -13.03 -7.12
C ARG A 69 -18.10 -12.03 -7.30
N LYS A 70 -19.10 -12.06 -6.41
CA LYS A 70 -20.29 -11.22 -6.50
C LYS A 70 -20.67 -10.70 -5.14
N THR A 71 -20.68 -9.38 -5.00
CA THR A 71 -21.13 -8.71 -3.79
C THR A 71 -22.64 -8.50 -3.86
N LYS A 72 -23.30 -8.39 -2.70
CA LYS A 72 -24.74 -8.05 -2.65
C LYS A 72 -25.00 -6.61 -3.14
N PHE A 73 -24.01 -5.74 -3.00
CA PHE A 73 -24.05 -4.34 -3.42
C PHE A 73 -22.78 -4.00 -4.20
N PRO A 74 -22.88 -3.23 -5.30
CA PRO A 74 -21.70 -2.78 -6.03
C PRO A 74 -20.74 -1.99 -5.14
N VAL A 75 -19.44 -2.26 -5.28
CA VAL A 75 -18.36 -1.58 -4.56
C VAL A 75 -17.65 -0.62 -5.51
N VAL A 76 -17.38 0.60 -5.05
CA VAL A 76 -16.58 1.56 -5.82
C VAL A 76 -15.22 1.72 -5.16
N PHE A 77 -14.17 1.42 -5.91
CA PHE A 77 -12.79 1.67 -5.54
C PHE A 77 -12.37 3.03 -6.10
N PHE A 78 -11.92 3.93 -5.22
CA PHE A 78 -11.34 5.20 -5.64
C PHE A 78 -9.83 5.14 -5.46
N SER A 79 -9.08 5.51 -6.50
CA SER A 79 -7.63 5.57 -6.45
C SER A 79 -7.13 6.85 -7.11
N MET A 80 -5.97 7.32 -6.66
CA MET A 80 -5.20 8.30 -7.43
C MET A 80 -4.18 7.58 -8.33
N ASP A 81 -3.83 8.17 -9.46
CA ASP A 81 -2.81 7.63 -10.37
C ASP A 81 -1.39 7.69 -9.78
N ALA A 82 -1.12 8.69 -8.94
CA ALA A 82 0.15 8.89 -8.25
C ALA A 82 0.00 8.92 -6.70
N ASP A 83 -0.89 8.09 -6.13
CA ASP A 83 -1.00 7.96 -4.67
C ASP A 83 0.33 7.43 -4.08
N PRO A 84 1.03 8.20 -3.22
CA PRO A 84 2.34 7.82 -2.71
C PRO A 84 2.28 6.79 -1.58
N VAL A 85 1.08 6.45 -1.11
CA VAL A 85 0.82 5.59 0.06
C VAL A 85 0.10 4.30 -0.33
N THR A 86 -0.94 4.39 -1.16
CA THR A 86 -1.68 3.25 -1.71
C THR A 86 -1.66 3.34 -3.23
N PRO A 87 -0.58 2.87 -3.89
CA PRO A 87 -0.38 3.09 -5.32
C PRO A 87 -1.50 2.50 -6.16
N LEU A 88 -1.73 3.06 -7.35
CA LEU A 88 -2.79 2.62 -8.27
C LEU A 88 -2.76 1.10 -8.53
N SER A 89 -1.58 0.50 -8.59
CA SER A 89 -1.41 -0.95 -8.74
C SER A 89 -2.12 -1.76 -7.66
N ALA A 90 -2.15 -1.28 -6.41
CA ALA A 90 -2.86 -1.93 -5.32
C ALA A 90 -4.39 -1.85 -5.51
N ALA A 91 -4.91 -0.71 -5.95
CA ALA A 91 -6.33 -0.55 -6.24
C ALA A 91 -6.78 -1.41 -7.45
N ILE A 92 -5.94 -1.51 -8.48
CA ILE A 92 -6.14 -2.43 -9.62
C ILE A 92 -6.16 -3.88 -9.12
N SER A 93 -5.16 -4.28 -8.34
CA SER A 93 -5.06 -5.64 -7.80
C SER A 93 -6.23 -6.02 -6.90
N MET A 94 -6.76 -5.07 -6.11
CA MET A 94 -7.90 -5.33 -5.24
C MET A 94 -9.21 -5.41 -6.03
N SER A 95 -9.43 -4.46 -6.95
CA SER A 95 -10.65 -4.42 -7.76
C SER A 95 -10.77 -5.60 -8.73
N SER A 96 -9.64 -6.14 -9.23
CA SER A 96 -9.63 -7.32 -10.09
C SER A 96 -10.06 -8.61 -9.39
N GLY A 97 -10.01 -8.65 -8.05
CA GLY A 97 -10.59 -9.73 -7.24
C GLY A 97 -12.10 -9.83 -7.36
N PHE A 98 -12.77 -8.77 -7.85
CA PHE A 98 -14.22 -8.70 -8.01
C PHE A 98 -14.66 -8.94 -9.45
N SER A 99 -15.89 -9.43 -9.63
CA SER A 99 -16.50 -9.41 -10.97
C SER A 99 -16.86 -7.98 -11.37
N SER A 100 -16.87 -7.72 -12.68
CA SER A 100 -17.19 -6.40 -13.26
C SER A 100 -18.59 -5.88 -12.95
N ASP A 101 -19.54 -6.75 -12.57
CA ASP A 101 -20.88 -6.38 -12.12
C ASP A 101 -20.92 -5.97 -10.63
N SER A 102 -19.82 -6.18 -9.92
CA SER A 102 -19.73 -6.06 -8.45
C SER A 102 -18.75 -4.99 -8.00
N ALA A 103 -17.82 -4.57 -8.87
CA ALA A 103 -16.87 -3.51 -8.57
C ALA A 103 -16.63 -2.57 -9.74
N THR A 104 -16.34 -1.31 -9.41
CA THR A 104 -15.85 -0.31 -10.38
C THR A 104 -14.64 0.41 -9.78
N LEU A 105 -13.60 0.60 -10.58
CA LEU A 105 -12.42 1.40 -10.21
C LEU A 105 -12.52 2.79 -10.86
N VAL A 106 -12.47 3.83 -10.04
CA VAL A 106 -12.41 5.23 -10.45
C VAL A 106 -10.99 5.74 -10.20
N ILE A 107 -10.33 6.19 -11.26
CA ILE A 107 -8.96 6.69 -11.22
C ILE A 107 -8.98 8.21 -11.37
N ASN A 108 -8.47 8.89 -10.35
CA ASN A 108 -8.32 10.34 -10.32
C ASN A 108 -6.86 10.72 -10.58
N LYS A 109 -6.63 11.87 -11.22
CA LYS A 109 -5.28 12.40 -11.42
C LYS A 109 -4.79 13.18 -10.20
N GLY A 110 -3.57 12.89 -9.73
CA GLY A 110 -2.86 13.66 -8.71
C GLY A 110 -2.06 12.82 -7.72
N CYS A 111 -1.13 13.47 -7.00
CA CYS A 111 -0.19 12.84 -6.07
C CYS A 111 -0.54 13.07 -4.61
N VAL A 112 -1.72 12.61 -4.17
CA VAL A 112 -2.03 12.61 -2.75
C VAL A 112 -2.62 11.28 -2.32
N HIS A 113 -2.57 11.02 -1.03
CA HIS A 113 -3.26 9.89 -0.44
C HIS A 113 -4.70 10.26 -0.08
N SER A 114 -5.67 9.51 -0.64
CA SER A 114 -7.12 9.66 -0.43
C SER A 114 -7.70 11.06 -0.76
N ARG A 115 -8.31 11.22 -1.94
CA ARG A 115 -9.26 12.32 -2.22
C ARG A 115 -10.66 11.76 -2.46
N SER A 116 -11.35 11.43 -1.38
CA SER A 116 -12.78 11.12 -1.46
C SER A 116 -13.64 12.38 -1.61
N HIS A 117 -13.15 13.57 -1.18
CA HIS A 117 -13.87 14.85 -1.23
C HIS A 117 -12.93 16.06 -1.38
N ALA A 118 -12.30 16.26 -2.54
CA ALA A 118 -11.61 17.52 -2.84
C ALA A 118 -12.43 18.34 -3.86
N PRO A 119 -12.58 19.67 -3.68
CA PRO A 119 -13.24 20.52 -4.66
C PRO A 119 -12.50 20.47 -6.01
N PRO A 120 -13.21 20.65 -7.14
CA PRO A 120 -12.58 20.68 -8.46
C PRO A 120 -11.53 21.80 -8.50
N GLY A 121 -10.27 21.47 -8.80
CA GLY A 121 -9.21 22.47 -9.01
C GLY A 121 -8.02 22.42 -8.06
N ALA A 122 -8.04 21.62 -6.99
CA ALA A 122 -6.87 21.42 -6.14
C ALA A 122 -5.86 20.43 -6.76
N TYR A 123 -5.42 20.67 -7.99
CA TYR A 123 -4.37 19.88 -8.63
C TYR A 123 -3.02 20.27 -8.03
N LEU A 124 -2.47 19.43 -7.15
CA LEU A 124 -1.03 19.48 -6.90
C LEU A 124 -0.38 18.91 -8.16
N SER A 125 0.27 19.77 -8.94
CA SER A 125 1.09 19.37 -10.08
C SER A 125 2.25 18.54 -9.54
N CYS A 126 2.29 17.27 -9.89
CA CYS A 126 3.37 16.38 -9.52
C CYS A 126 4.50 16.64 -10.52
N SER A 127 5.58 17.30 -10.09
CA SER A 127 6.81 17.37 -10.86
C SER A 127 7.50 16.00 -10.79
N LEU A 128 7.20 15.13 -11.75
CA LEU A 128 8.02 13.94 -12.04
C LEU A 128 9.41 14.45 -12.45
N HIS A 129 10.42 14.15 -11.64
CA HIS A 129 11.83 14.29 -12.03
C HIS A 129 12.28 13.02 -12.74
#